data_AF-A0A1W9GF25-F1
#
_entry.id   AF-A0A1W9GF25-F1
#
_cell.length_a   1.000
_cell.length_b   1.000
_cell.length_c   1.000
_cell.angle_alpha   90.00
_cell.angle_beta   90.00
_cell.angle_gamma   90.00
#
_symmetry.space_group_name_H-M   'P 1'
#
loop_
_entity.id
_entity.type
_entity.pdbx_description
1 polymer ?
#
loop_
_entity_poly.entity_id
_entity_poly.type
_entity_poly.pdbx_seq_one_letter_code
_entity_poly.pdbx_strand_id
1 'polypeptide(L)'
;MNEQLAYTLAAASVGFAAAAFFCAGTALLRHKTMVVLATSYWDYNKEHAIAIVSQSAQYAVGGLLLLVSFLMQVVAALASPTNLLSLHPVLANAYIFVLAILLPTGAAAFGLYKLLLRWRLPLLLQELEENTKASS
;
A
#
# COMPACT_ATOMS: atom_id res chain seq x y z
N MET A 1 -27.27 6.19 -17.84
CA MET A 1 -26.38 5.65 -16.80
C MET A 1 -27.23 4.82 -15.86
N ASN A 2 -26.92 3.54 -15.71
CA ASN A 2 -27.75 2.63 -14.89
C ASN A 2 -27.37 2.81 -13.41
N GLU A 3 -28.29 2.53 -12.48
CA GLU A 3 -28.06 2.67 -11.03
C GLU A 3 -26.84 1.88 -10.55
N GLN A 4 -26.63 0.67 -11.08
CA GLN A 4 -25.45 -0.16 -10.80
C GLN A 4 -24.14 0.53 -11.18
N LEU A 5 -24.09 1.22 -12.32
CA LEU A 5 -22.90 1.96 -12.76
C LEU A 5 -22.65 3.17 -11.86
N ALA A 6 -23.71 3.87 -11.45
CA ALA A 6 -23.62 4.99 -10.52
C ALA A 6 -23.05 4.56 -9.16
N TYR A 7 -23.56 3.45 -8.58
CA TYR A 7 -23.04 2.92 -7.32
C TYR A 7 -21.60 2.41 -7.43
N THR A 8 -21.24 1.76 -8.54
CA THR A 8 -19.87 1.28 -8.77
C THR A 8 -18.87 2.44 -8.82
N LEU A 9 -19.19 3.51 -9.57
CA LEU A 9 -18.34 4.69 -9.67
C LEU A 9 -18.25 5.46 -8.34
N ALA A 10 -19.36 5.57 -7.60
CA ALA A 10 -19.36 6.17 -6.28
C ALA A 10 -18.48 5.39 -5.29
N ALA A 11 -18.63 4.06 -5.22
CA ALA A 11 -17.82 3.20 -4.37
C ALA A 11 -16.32 3.28 -4.74
N ALA A 12 -16.00 3.25 -6.04
CA ALA A 12 -14.63 3.37 -6.52
C ALA A 12 -14.00 4.74 -6.17
N SER A 13 -14.79 5.82 -6.26
CA SER A 13 -14.32 7.18 -5.92
C SER A 13 -14.04 7.32 -4.43
N VAL A 14 -14.95 6.84 -3.56
CA VAL A 14 -14.75 6.84 -2.11
C VAL A 14 -13.54 5.99 -1.73
N GLY A 15 -13.42 4.81 -2.32
CA GLY A 15 -12.27 3.92 -2.11
C GLY A 15 -10.94 4.54 -2.56
N PHE A 16 -10.92 5.19 -3.72
CA PHE A 16 -9.74 5.90 -4.22
C PHE A 16 -9.31 7.02 -3.27
N ALA A 17 -10.26 7.82 -2.79
CA ALA A 17 -9.99 8.87 -1.81
C ALA A 17 -9.40 8.29 -0.51
N ALA A 18 -10.01 7.23 0.04
CA ALA A 18 -9.50 6.56 1.24
C ALA A 18 -8.07 6.01 1.03
N ALA A 19 -7.79 5.41 -0.12
CA ALA A 19 -6.46 4.91 -0.48
C ALA A 19 -5.44 6.06 -0.60
N ALA A 20 -5.83 7.20 -1.17
CA ALA A 20 -4.99 8.39 -1.24
C ALA A 20 -4.65 8.93 0.16
N PHE A 21 -5.63 8.95 1.08
CA PHE A 21 -5.40 9.31 2.47
C PHE A 21 -4.44 8.35 3.17
N PHE A 22 -4.53 7.03 2.94
CA PHE A 22 -3.55 6.08 3.47
C PHE A 22 -2.14 6.34 2.94
N CYS A 23 -2.00 6.59 1.64
CA CYS A 23 -0.72 6.94 1.03
C CYS A 23 -0.15 8.23 1.63
N ALA A 24 -0.97 9.28 1.74
CA ALA A 24 -0.56 10.56 2.30
C ALA A 24 -0.17 10.44 3.78
N GLY A 25 -0.99 9.78 4.60
CA GLY A 25 -0.68 9.54 6.01
C GLY A 25 0.64 8.80 6.20
N THR A 26 0.90 7.80 5.35
CA THR A 26 2.14 7.03 5.40
C THR A 26 3.36 7.78 4.87
N ALA A 27 3.17 8.69 3.90
CA ALA A 27 4.21 9.57 3.38
C ALA A 27 4.58 10.68 4.38
N LEU A 28 3.59 11.18 5.12
CA LEU A 28 3.77 12.23 6.14
C LEU A 28 4.32 11.70 7.46
N LEU A 29 4.28 10.39 7.70
CA LEU A 29 4.83 9.77 8.89
C LEU A 29 6.37 9.87 8.90
N ARG A 30 6.89 10.82 9.66
CA ARG A 30 8.34 11.09 9.80
C ARG A 30 9.00 10.10 10.76
N HIS A 31 10.31 9.88 10.55
CA HIS A 31 11.14 9.06 11.44
C HIS A 31 11.07 9.52 12.90
N LYS A 32 11.11 10.84 13.18
CA LYS A 32 10.98 11.39 14.54
C LYS A 32 9.70 10.96 15.23
N THR A 33 8.58 11.01 14.50
CA THR A 33 7.28 10.61 15.03
C THR A 33 7.25 9.11 15.31
N MET A 34 7.85 8.29 14.44
CA MET A 34 7.98 6.85 14.66
C MET A 34 8.83 6.52 15.89
N VAL A 35 9.92 7.26 16.13
CA VAL A 35 10.73 7.12 17.33
C VAL A 35 9.93 7.47 18.58
N VAL A 36 9.22 8.59 18.58
CA VAL A 36 8.34 8.98 19.70
C VAL A 36 7.26 7.93 19.96
N LEU A 37 6.63 7.38 18.91
CA LEU A 37 5.68 6.29 19.04
C LEU A 37 6.32 5.06 19.70
N ALA A 38 7.56 4.73 19.30
CA ALA A 38 8.27 3.57 19.82
C ALA A 38 8.73 3.73 21.29
N THR A 39 8.88 4.96 21.80
CA THR A 39 9.42 5.25 23.14
C THR A 39 8.41 5.86 24.12
N SER A 40 7.16 6.11 23.70
CA SER A 40 6.18 6.91 24.46
C SER A 40 5.65 6.28 25.76
N TYR A 41 5.64 4.94 25.88
CA TYR A 41 5.02 4.26 27.03
C TYR A 41 5.86 3.13 27.65
N TRP A 42 6.80 2.57 26.89
CA TRP A 42 7.67 1.49 27.33
C TRP A 42 9.10 1.97 27.15
N ASP A 43 9.95 1.71 28.15
CA ASP A 43 11.39 1.86 27.97
C ASP A 43 11.82 1.21 26.64
N TYR A 44 12.76 1.87 26.00
CA TYR A 44 13.23 1.63 24.63
C TYR A 44 13.13 0.16 24.17
N ASN A 45 12.30 -0.10 23.15
CA ASN A 45 12.22 -1.40 22.50
C ASN A 45 12.49 -1.30 21.00
N LYS A 46 13.71 -1.68 20.60
CA LYS A 46 14.17 -1.74 19.20
C LYS A 46 13.24 -2.56 18.31
N GLU A 47 12.73 -3.69 18.81
CA GLU A 47 11.85 -4.56 18.05
C GLU A 47 10.50 -3.89 17.78
N HIS A 48 10.01 -3.09 18.73
CA HIS A 48 8.78 -2.32 18.54
C HIS A 48 8.96 -1.24 17.46
N ALA A 49 10.10 -0.56 17.44
CA ALA A 49 10.44 0.41 16.40
C ALA A 49 10.51 -0.24 14.99
N ILE A 50 11.11 -1.43 14.89
CA ILE A 50 11.16 -2.21 13.64
C ILE A 50 9.74 -2.59 13.20
N ALA A 51 8.88 -3.01 14.12
CA ALA A 51 7.49 -3.36 13.82
C ALA A 51 6.71 -2.16 13.28
N ILE A 52 6.86 -0.97 13.88
CA ILE A 52 6.20 0.27 13.41
C ILE A 52 6.65 0.63 11.99
N VAL A 53 7.95 0.56 11.69
CA VAL A 53 8.46 0.85 10.34
C VAL A 53 7.97 -0.16 9.33
N SER A 54 7.97 -1.45 9.70
CA SER A 54 7.45 -2.52 8.85
C SER A 54 5.98 -2.30 8.51
N GLN A 55 5.15 -2.01 9.51
CA GLN A 55 3.73 -1.73 9.35
C GLN A 55 3.51 -0.47 8.48
N SER A 56 4.29 0.59 8.69
CA SER A 56 4.27 1.77 7.83
C SER A 56 4.58 1.42 6.37
N ALA A 57 5.62 0.62 6.10
CA ALA A 57 5.94 0.20 4.75
C ALA A 57 4.83 -0.65 4.12
N GLN A 58 4.19 -1.55 4.88
CA GLN A 58 3.06 -2.34 4.41
C GLN A 58 1.86 -1.46 4.04
N TYR A 59 1.51 -0.47 4.86
CA TYR A 59 0.43 0.47 4.56
C TYR A 59 0.73 1.35 3.33
N ALA A 60 1.98 1.75 3.11
CA ALA A 60 2.37 2.50 1.91
C ALA A 60 2.10 1.67 0.65
N VAL A 61 2.58 0.42 0.63
CA VAL A 61 2.39 -0.48 -0.52
C VAL A 61 0.92 -0.82 -0.71
N GLY A 62 0.21 -1.16 0.37
CA GLY A 62 -1.22 -1.48 0.34
C GLY A 62 -2.05 -0.31 -0.19
N GLY A 63 -1.78 0.91 0.27
CA GLY A 63 -2.45 2.12 -0.21
C GLY A 63 -2.25 2.35 -1.71
N LEU A 64 -1.01 2.17 -2.21
CA LEU A 64 -0.72 2.30 -3.64
C LEU A 64 -1.48 1.25 -4.47
N LEU A 65 -1.54 0.00 -4.01
CA LEU A 65 -2.28 -1.06 -4.68
C LEU A 65 -3.79 -0.79 -4.69
N LEU A 66 -4.33 -0.23 -3.61
CA LEU A 66 -5.73 0.18 -3.55
C LEU A 66 -6.02 1.29 -4.56
N LEU A 67 -5.16 2.30 -4.68
CA LEU A 67 -5.29 3.35 -5.70
C LEU A 67 -5.36 2.75 -7.11
N VAL A 68 -4.44 1.85 -7.44
CA VAL A 68 -4.42 1.16 -8.74
C VAL A 68 -5.69 0.33 -8.93
N SER A 69 -6.14 -0.39 -7.89
CA SER A 69 -7.36 -1.18 -7.95
C SER A 69 -8.59 -0.33 -8.27
N PHE A 70 -8.78 0.80 -7.60
CA PHE A 70 -9.92 1.68 -7.85
C PHE A 70 -9.84 2.37 -9.22
N LEU A 71 -8.64 2.74 -9.68
CA LEU A 71 -8.46 3.24 -11.05
C LEU A 71 -8.87 2.18 -12.08
N MET A 72 -8.46 0.92 -11.89
CA MET A 72 -8.86 -0.18 -12.76
C MET A 72 -10.38 -0.44 -12.73
N GLN A 73 -11.03 -0.29 -11.58
CA GLN A 73 -12.49 -0.38 -11.48
C GLN A 73 -13.19 0.73 -12.29
N VAL A 74 -12.68 1.96 -12.25
CA VAL A 74 -13.21 3.07 -13.07
C VAL A 74 -12.99 2.80 -14.56
N VAL A 75 -11.79 2.36 -14.95
CA VAL A 75 -11.48 2.01 -16.34
C VAL A 75 -12.39 0.88 -16.83
N ALA A 76 -12.60 -0.16 -16.03
CA ALA A 76 -13.48 -1.28 -16.35
C ALA A 76 -14.94 -0.82 -16.49
N ALA A 77 -15.41 0.08 -15.63
CA ALA A 77 -16.75 0.64 -15.69
C ALA A 77 -17.00 1.52 -16.93
N LEU A 78 -15.94 2.15 -17.47
CA LEU A 78 -15.99 3.00 -18.66
C LEU A 78 -15.68 2.24 -19.96
N ALA A 79 -15.16 1.01 -19.88
CA ALA A 79 -14.80 0.22 -21.05
C ALA A 79 -16.07 -0.13 -21.87
N SER A 80 -16.10 0.27 -23.14
CA SER A 80 -17.23 -0.02 -24.03
C SER A 80 -17.30 -1.52 -24.35
N PRO A 81 -18.50 -2.14 -24.28
CA PRO A 81 -18.69 -3.55 -24.64
C PRO A 81 -18.45 -3.84 -26.13
N THR A 82 -18.28 -2.82 -26.97
CA THR A 82 -18.05 -2.98 -28.42
C THR A 82 -16.61 -3.30 -28.81
N ASN A 83 -15.64 -3.09 -27.92
CA ASN A 83 -14.23 -3.44 -28.16
C ASN A 83 -13.92 -4.81 -27.53
N LEU A 84 -14.48 -5.87 -28.10
CA LEU A 84 -14.19 -7.24 -27.69
C LEU A 84 -12.81 -7.64 -28.24
N LEU A 85 -11.76 -7.25 -27.53
CA LEU A 85 -10.46 -7.86 -27.72
C LEU A 85 -10.54 -9.30 -27.20
N SER A 86 -10.52 -10.29 -28.09
CA SER A 86 -10.55 -11.70 -27.69
C SER A 86 -9.33 -12.01 -26.83
N LEU A 87 -9.56 -12.36 -25.55
CA LEU A 87 -8.49 -12.81 -24.66
C LEU A 87 -7.92 -14.13 -25.18
N HIS A 88 -6.61 -14.32 -24.97
CA HIS A 88 -5.95 -15.59 -25.25
C HIS A 88 -6.67 -16.74 -24.50
N PRO A 89 -6.88 -17.93 -25.09
CA PRO A 89 -7.71 -19.00 -24.50
C PRO A 89 -7.29 -19.41 -23.08
N VAL A 90 -5.98 -19.38 -22.79
CA VAL A 90 -5.43 -19.67 -21.45
C VAL A 90 -5.90 -18.65 -20.41
N LEU A 91 -6.04 -17.38 -20.79
CA LEU A 91 -6.50 -16.29 -19.93
C LEU A 91 -8.04 -16.19 -19.89
N ALA A 92 -8.76 -16.92 -20.74
CA ALA A 92 -10.21 -17.00 -20.68
C ALA A 92 -10.70 -17.81 -19.46
N ASN A 93 -9.85 -18.66 -18.88
CA ASN A 93 -10.14 -19.32 -17.61
C ASN A 93 -9.97 -18.31 -16.44
N ALA A 94 -11.07 -17.99 -15.77
CA ALA A 94 -11.09 -17.00 -14.69
C ALA A 94 -10.08 -17.29 -13.56
N TYR A 95 -9.89 -18.56 -13.19
CA TYR A 95 -8.93 -18.92 -12.13
C TYR A 95 -7.48 -18.66 -12.57
N ILE A 96 -7.14 -19.00 -13.81
CA ILE A 96 -5.81 -18.75 -14.37
C ILE A 96 -5.58 -17.24 -14.50
N PHE A 97 -6.58 -16.49 -14.95
CA PHE A 97 -6.51 -15.04 -15.05
C PHE A 97 -6.27 -14.37 -13.68
N VAL A 98 -7.02 -14.79 -12.65
CA VAL A 98 -6.83 -14.28 -11.27
C VAL A 98 -5.42 -14.60 -10.77
N LEU A 99 -4.93 -15.82 -10.95
CA LEU A 99 -3.57 -16.19 -10.53
C LEU A 99 -2.50 -15.40 -11.32
N ALA A 100 -2.71 -15.19 -12.61
CA ALA A 100 -1.81 -14.44 -13.47
C ALA A 100 -1.70 -12.96 -13.08
N ILE A 101 -2.70 -12.38 -12.41
CA ILE A 101 -2.64 -11.01 -11.86
C ILE A 101 -2.12 -11.03 -10.43
N LEU A 102 -2.60 -11.96 -9.60
CA LEU A 102 -2.30 -12.02 -8.16
C LEU A 102 -0.82 -12.30 -7.90
N LEU A 103 -0.22 -13.26 -8.62
CA LEU A 103 1.17 -13.65 -8.39
C LEU A 103 2.15 -12.52 -8.73
N PRO A 104 2.11 -11.88 -9.93
CA PRO A 104 2.98 -10.74 -10.22
C PRO A 104 2.73 -9.55 -9.30
N THR A 105 1.47 -9.26 -8.98
CA THR A 105 1.12 -8.14 -8.08
C THR A 105 1.65 -8.39 -6.68
N GLY A 106 1.49 -9.60 -6.14
CA GLY A 106 2.04 -10.00 -4.85
C GLY A 106 3.57 -9.94 -4.81
N ALA A 107 4.23 -10.42 -5.87
CA ALA A 107 5.69 -10.34 -6.00
C ALA A 107 6.19 -8.88 -6.06
N ALA A 108 5.52 -8.02 -6.86
CA ALA A 108 5.84 -6.60 -6.95
C ALA A 108 5.60 -5.89 -5.61
N ALA A 109 4.49 -6.18 -4.93
CA ALA A 109 4.16 -5.63 -3.62
C ALA A 109 5.22 -6.00 -2.57
N PHE A 110 5.62 -7.27 -2.53
CA PHE A 110 6.65 -7.75 -1.63
C PHE A 110 8.02 -7.10 -1.92
N GLY A 111 8.39 -6.98 -3.19
CA GLY A 111 9.60 -6.29 -3.63
C GLY A 111 9.62 -4.82 -3.19
N LEU A 112 8.51 -4.11 -3.40
CA LEU A 112 8.37 -2.70 -3.00
C LEU A 112 8.41 -2.53 -1.48
N TYR A 113 7.74 -3.43 -0.74
CA TYR A 113 7.80 -3.47 0.73
C TYR A 113 9.24 -3.63 1.23
N LYS A 114 9.97 -4.61 0.69
CA LYS A 114 11.38 -4.85 1.05
C LYS A 114 12.28 -3.66 0.70
N LEU A 115 12.03 -3.01 -0.44
CA LEU A 115 12.76 -1.81 -0.84
C LEU A 115 12.53 -0.65 0.14
N LEU A 116 11.27 -0.36 0.47
CA LEU A 116 10.92 0.68 1.43
C LEU A 116 11.51 0.41 2.83
N LEU A 117 11.45 -0.84 3.28
CA LEU A 117 12.04 -1.24 4.56
C LEU A 117 13.56 -1.03 4.56
N ARG A 118 14.24 -1.43 3.49
CA ARG A 118 15.69 -1.25 3.33
C ARG A 118 16.10 0.22 3.40
N TRP A 119 15.26 1.15 2.95
CA TRP A 119 15.55 2.58 2.97
C TRP A 119 15.17 3.24 4.30
N ARG A 120 14.04 2.87 4.90
CA ARG A 120 13.52 3.53 6.12
C ARG A 120 14.16 3.01 7.40
N LEU A 121 14.50 1.73 7.46
CA LEU A 121 15.07 1.10 8.66
C LEU A 121 16.41 1.71 9.11
N PRO A 122 17.42 1.91 8.25
CA PRO A 122 18.71 2.47 8.70
C PRO A 122 18.57 3.90 9.25
N LEU A 123 17.72 4.72 8.63
CA LEU A 123 17.44 6.09 9.08
C LEU A 123 16.82 6.10 10.48
N LEU A 124 15.86 5.20 10.73
CA LEU A 124 15.24 5.06 12.04
C LEU A 124 16.27 4.61 13.09
N LEU A 125 17.11 3.62 12.77
CA LEU A 125 18.13 3.12 13.70
C LEU A 125 19.17 4.19 14.05
N GLN A 126 19.59 5.01 13.08
CA GLN A 126 20.49 6.15 13.33
C GLN A 126 19.86 7.16 14.29
N GLU A 127 18.61 7.58 14.04
CA GLU A 127 17.90 8.52 14.90
C GLU A 127 17.69 7.96 16.32
N LEU A 128 17.46 6.65 16.44
CA LEU A 128 17.32 5.97 17.72
C LEU A 128 18.63 5.96 18.52
N GLU A 129 19.76 5.69 17.86
CA GLU A 129 21.08 5.72 18.50
C GLU A 129 21.46 7.12 18.98
N GLU A 130 21.14 8.15 18.20
CA GLU A 130 21.37 9.56 18.58
C GLU A 130 20.57 9.95 19.82
N ASN A 131 19.28 9.62 19.87
CA ASN A 131 18.43 9.93 21.02
C ASN A 131 18.85 9.18 22.29
N THR A 132 19.30 7.93 22.15
CA THR A 132 19.76 7.13 23.30
C THR A 132 21.02 7.74 23.92
N LYS A 133 22.00 8.15 23.10
CA LYS A 133 23.22 8.83 23.56
C LYS A 133 22.94 10.19 24.22
N ALA A 134 21.91 10.90 23.79
CA ALA A 134 21.53 12.18 24.38
C ALA A 134 20.88 12.03 25.78
N SER A 135 20.34 10.85 26.08
CA SER A 135 19.66 10.56 27.36
C SER A 135 20.56 9.93 28.44
N SER A 136 21.76 9.45 28.07
CA SER A 136 22.76 8.84 28.95
C SER A 136 23.80 9.85 29.43
#